data_AF-A0A8S3G787-F1
#
_entry.id   AF-A0A8S3G787-F1
#
_cell.length_a   1.000
_cell.length_b   1.000
_cell.length_c   1.000
_cell.angle_alpha   90.00
_cell.angle_beta   90.00
_cell.angle_gamma   90.00
#
_symmetry.space_group_name_H-M   'P 1'
#
loop_
_entity.id
_entity.type
_entity.pdbx_description
1 polymer ?
#
loop_
_entity_poly.entity_id
_entity_poly.type
_entity_poly.pdbx_seq_one_letter_code
_entity_poly.pdbx_strand_id
1 'polypeptide(L)'
;VFDDLIQLNLTIDNESRERINSSTANTCTQHEATDKTTKVTEERNKYAVEICKRIRDKLAGSDPDPLTQSSISEQVRYTIREATEIENLATLYEGWTSWV
;
A
#
# COMPACT_ATOMS: atom_id res chain seq x y z
N VAL A 1 13.93 14.83 0.40
CA VAL A 1 13.02 15.86 0.97
C VAL A 1 11.56 15.43 0.93
N PHE A 2 10.99 15.00 -0.21
CA PHE A 2 9.61 14.48 -0.25
C PHE A 2 9.48 13.02 0.21
N ASP A 3 10.49 12.18 -0.02
CA ASP A 3 10.48 10.77 0.40
C ASP A 3 10.50 10.59 1.93
N ASP A 4 11.21 11.45 2.67
CA ASP A 4 11.33 11.35 4.13
C ASP A 4 10.01 11.62 4.86
N LEU A 5 9.14 12.48 4.31
CA LEU A 5 7.84 12.82 4.88
C LEU A 5 6.80 11.71 4.70
N ILE A 6 6.94 10.90 3.65
CA ILE A 6 6.08 9.73 3.43
C ILE A 6 6.62 8.54 4.22
N GLN A 7 7.93 8.36 4.33
CA GLN A 7 8.53 7.34 5.19
C GLN A 7 8.22 7.54 6.67
N LEU A 8 8.25 8.79 7.18
CA LEU A 8 7.89 9.06 8.57
C LEU A 8 6.41 8.78 8.85
N ASN A 9 5.49 9.09 7.93
CA ASN A 9 4.06 8.83 8.14
C ASN A 9 3.66 7.35 7.97
N LEU A 10 4.30 6.58 7.08
CA LEU A 10 3.95 5.16 6.89
C LEU A 10 4.60 4.23 7.95
N THR A 11 5.77 4.60 8.48
CA THR A 11 6.42 3.83 9.56
C THR A 11 5.64 3.98 10.87
N ILE A 12 5.11 5.18 11.15
CA ILE A 12 4.24 5.45 12.30
C ILE A 12 2.93 4.62 12.23
N ASP A 13 2.39 4.40 11.03
CA ASP A 13 1.15 3.64 10.83
C ASP A 13 1.36 2.11 10.93
N ASN A 14 2.57 1.60 10.67
CA ASN A 14 2.90 0.18 10.85
C ASN A 14 3.21 -0.17 12.31
N GLU A 15 3.91 0.69 13.06
CA GLU A 15 4.23 0.44 14.48
C GLU A 15 2.97 0.47 15.37
N SER A 16 1.93 1.21 14.94
CA SER A 16 0.63 1.27 15.62
C SER A 16 -0.23 0.01 15.37
N ARG A 17 -0.02 -0.70 14.26
CA ARG A 17 -0.78 -1.92 13.90
C ARG A 17 -0.39 -3.14 14.72
N GLU A 18 0.86 -3.25 15.16
CA GLU A 18 1.28 -4.35 16.04
C GLU A 18 0.76 -4.19 17.49
N ARG A 19 0.48 -2.96 17.95
CA ARG A 19 -0.01 -2.72 19.32
C ARG A 19 -1.51 -2.95 19.50
N ILE A 20 -2.31 -2.97 18.42
CA ILE A 20 -3.78 -3.10 18.51
C ILE A 20 -4.22 -4.57 18.63
N ASN A 21 -3.41 -5.53 18.16
CA ASN A 21 -3.76 -6.95 18.20
C ASN A 21 -3.51 -7.63 19.57
N SER A 22 -2.86 -6.97 20.53
CA SER A 22 -2.49 -7.57 21.82
C SER A 22 -3.34 -7.15 23.01
N SER A 23 -4.32 -6.26 22.85
CA SER A 23 -5.01 -5.64 23.99
C SER A 23 -6.54 -5.68 23.87
N THR A 24 -7.09 -6.88 23.65
CA THR A 24 -8.41 -7.21 24.21
C THR A 24 -8.26 -7.46 25.71
N ALA A 25 -8.12 -6.40 26.51
CA ALA A 25 -8.33 -6.40 27.96
C ALA A 25 -8.11 -4.99 28.57
N ASN A 26 -9.06 -4.56 29.43
CA ASN A 26 -8.89 -3.66 30.59
C ASN A 26 -9.27 -2.15 30.48
N THR A 27 -10.49 -1.86 30.94
CA THR A 27 -10.92 -0.86 31.96
C THR A 27 -10.18 0.47 32.21
N CYS A 28 -10.98 1.56 32.17
CA CYS A 28 -11.29 2.52 33.27
C CYS A 28 -10.29 3.65 33.71
N THR A 29 -10.86 4.88 33.74
CA THR A 29 -10.57 6.12 34.54
C THR A 29 -9.35 7.03 34.25
N GLN A 30 -9.70 8.22 33.74
CA GLN A 30 -9.27 9.63 33.99
C GLN A 30 -7.83 9.97 34.45
N HIS A 31 -7.19 10.96 33.79
CA HIS A 31 -6.91 12.32 34.31
C HIS A 31 -5.92 13.11 33.43
N GLU A 32 -6.11 14.44 33.42
CA GLU A 32 -5.12 15.53 33.31
C GLU A 32 -4.66 16.08 31.94
N ALA A 33 -4.67 17.42 31.90
CA ALA A 33 -4.50 18.28 30.75
C ALA A 33 -3.03 18.56 30.47
N THR A 34 -2.58 18.27 29.26
CA THR A 34 -1.43 18.94 28.63
C THR A 34 -1.75 19.21 27.17
N ASP A 35 -1.39 20.41 26.76
CA ASP A 35 -1.49 21.07 25.46
C ASP A 35 -1.84 20.17 24.26
N LYS A 36 -3.15 20.00 24.00
CA LYS A 36 -3.64 19.32 22.81
C LYS A 36 -3.67 20.36 21.69
N THR A 37 -2.53 20.56 21.04
CA THR A 37 -2.59 20.81 19.60
C THR A 37 -3.30 19.58 19.05
N THR A 38 -4.60 19.72 18.85
CA THR A 38 -5.44 18.82 18.09
C THR A 38 -4.77 18.75 16.72
N LYS A 39 -3.80 17.83 16.59
CA LYS A 39 -3.45 17.24 15.32
C LYS A 39 -4.78 16.68 14.88
N VAL A 40 -5.51 17.47 14.10
CA VAL A 40 -6.64 17.02 13.32
C VAL A 40 -6.04 15.84 12.58
N THR A 41 -6.34 14.64 13.07
CA THR A 41 -6.10 13.41 12.37
C THR A 41 -7.02 13.54 11.18
N GLU A 42 -6.58 14.28 10.16
CA GLU A 42 -7.22 14.22 8.87
C GLU A 42 -7.23 12.74 8.56
N GLU A 43 -8.43 12.15 8.56
CA GLU A 43 -8.62 10.79 8.12
C GLU A 43 -8.08 10.75 6.69
N ARG A 44 -6.81 10.38 6.55
CA ARG A 44 -6.16 10.29 5.27
C ARG A 44 -6.99 9.32 4.46
N ASN A 45 -7.33 9.72 3.23
CA ASN A 45 -8.12 8.87 2.35
C ASN A 45 -7.37 7.54 2.19
N LYS A 46 -7.93 6.48 2.78
CA LYS A 46 -7.33 5.14 2.78
C LYS A 46 -7.02 4.68 1.35
N TYR A 47 -7.90 5.00 0.41
CA TYR A 47 -7.71 4.71 -1.00
C TYR A 47 -6.49 5.43 -1.59
N ALA A 48 -6.28 6.70 -1.25
CA ALA A 48 -5.10 7.45 -1.70
C ALA A 48 -3.81 6.86 -1.15
N VAL A 49 -3.81 6.43 0.12
CA VAL A 49 -2.67 5.77 0.76
C VAL A 49 -2.35 4.44 0.06
N GLU A 50 -3.37 3.64 -0.26
CA GLU A 50 -3.23 2.36 -0.97
C GLU A 50 -2.68 2.52 -2.39
N ILE A 51 -3.16 3.53 -3.14
CA ILE A 51 -2.61 3.85 -4.46
C ILE A 51 -1.14 4.22 -4.36
N CYS A 52 -0.78 5.13 -3.45
CA CYS A 52 0.60 5.55 -3.26
C CYS A 52 1.52 4.38 -2.90
N LYS A 53 1.05 3.46 -2.06
CA LYS A 53 1.77 2.23 -1.74
C LYS A 53 1.99 1.39 -3.01
N ARG A 54 0.93 1.13 -3.78
CA ARG A 54 1.02 0.31 -5.00
C ARG A 54 1.95 0.92 -6.06
N ILE A 55 1.95 2.24 -6.22
CA ILE A 55 2.87 2.93 -7.12
C ILE A 55 4.32 2.73 -6.66
N ARG A 56 4.60 2.83 -5.36
CA ARG A 56 5.93 2.57 -4.83
C ARG A 56 6.36 1.12 -5.04
N ASP A 57 5.49 0.16 -4.74
CA ASP A 57 5.80 -1.27 -4.89
C ASP A 57 6.14 -1.60 -6.35
N LYS A 58 5.41 -1.02 -7.32
CA LYS A 58 5.72 -1.08 -8.75
C LYS A 58 7.08 -0.49 -9.10
N LEU A 59 7.40 0.69 -8.60
CA LEU A 59 8.69 1.37 -8.88
C LEU A 59 9.88 0.68 -8.20
N ALA A 60 9.68 0.06 -7.04
CA ALA A 60 10.71 -0.65 -6.29
C ALA A 60 10.98 -2.07 -6.81
N GLY A 61 10.14 -2.59 -7.71
CA GLY A 61 10.24 -3.97 -8.21
C GLY A 61 9.68 -5.03 -7.27
N SER A 62 8.85 -4.61 -6.30
CA SER A 62 8.19 -5.45 -5.28
C SER A 62 6.73 -5.76 -5.65
N ASP A 63 6.35 -5.59 -6.91
CA ASP A 63 5.06 -5.97 -7.50
C ASP A 63 5.36 -7.04 -8.57
N PRO A 64 4.80 -8.27 -8.48
CA PRO A 64 3.63 -8.67 -7.68
C PRO A 64 3.93 -9.17 -6.25
N ASP A 65 5.17 -9.54 -5.93
CA ASP A 65 5.54 -10.10 -4.62
C ASP A 65 6.35 -9.09 -3.78
N PRO A 66 5.83 -8.64 -2.61
CA PRO A 66 6.52 -7.67 -1.77
C PRO A 66 7.83 -8.18 -1.16
N LEU A 67 8.03 -9.50 -1.10
CA LEU A 67 9.25 -10.11 -0.57
C LEU A 67 10.39 -10.15 -1.59
N THR A 68 10.06 -10.06 -2.88
CA THR A 68 11.00 -10.24 -3.98
C THR A 68 11.24 -8.90 -4.67
N GLN A 69 12.48 -8.43 -4.71
CA GLN A 69 12.86 -7.28 -5.54
C GLN A 69 13.32 -7.75 -6.91
N SER A 70 12.46 -7.57 -7.91
CA SER A 70 12.71 -7.95 -9.30
C SER A 70 13.62 -6.92 -9.99
N SER A 71 14.54 -7.39 -10.84
CA SER A 71 15.31 -6.50 -11.71
C SER A 71 14.43 -5.82 -12.76
N ILE A 72 14.85 -4.68 -13.32
CA ILE A 72 14.09 -3.98 -14.38
C ILE A 72 13.80 -4.92 -15.56
N SER A 73 14.78 -5.73 -15.97
CA SER A 73 14.61 -6.69 -17.06
C SER A 73 13.54 -7.75 -16.75
N GLU A 74 13.48 -8.20 -15.50
CA GLU A 74 12.50 -9.18 -15.03
C GLU A 74 11.10 -8.57 -14.93
N GLN A 75 10.99 -7.35 -14.41
CA GLN A 75 9.72 -6.60 -14.35
C GLN A 75 9.12 -6.43 -15.76
N VAL A 76 9.95 -6.01 -16.73
CA VAL A 76 9.50 -5.84 -18.11
C VAL A 76 9.09 -7.18 -18.71
N ARG A 77 9.88 -8.24 -18.49
CA ARG A 77 9.58 -9.58 -18.98
C ARG A 77 8.27 -10.12 -18.39
N TYR A 78 8.07 -9.96 -17.09
CA TYR A 78 6.84 -10.33 -16.40
C TYR A 78 5.64 -9.58 -16.98
N THR A 79 5.76 -8.26 -17.13
CA THR A 79 4.70 -7.40 -17.68
C THR A 79 4.28 -7.83 -19.08
N ILE A 80 5.25 -8.08 -19.97
CA ILE A 80 4.97 -8.56 -21.33
C ILE A 80 4.26 -9.90 -21.26
N ARG A 81 4.78 -10.86 -20.48
CA ARG A 81 4.19 -12.19 -20.35
C ARG A 81 2.72 -12.12 -19.91
N GLU A 82 2.42 -11.41 -18.82
CA GLU A 82 1.05 -11.27 -18.31
C GLU A 82 0.12 -10.60 -19.32
N ALA A 83 0.61 -9.61 -20.08
CA ALA A 83 -0.16 -8.92 -21.10
C ALA A 83 -0.42 -9.78 -22.36
N THR A 84 0.40 -10.81 -22.59
CA THR A 84 0.28 -11.71 -23.74
C THR A 84 -0.32 -13.07 -23.41
N GLU A 85 -0.56 -13.35 -22.13
CA GLU A 85 -1.09 -14.65 -21.67
C GLU A 85 -2.55 -14.81 -22.12
N ILE A 86 -2.85 -15.95 -22.77
CA ILE A 86 -4.17 -16.17 -23.38
C ILE A 86 -5.26 -16.20 -22.31
N GLU A 87 -4.98 -16.78 -21.15
CA GLU A 87 -5.91 -16.84 -20.02
C GLU A 87 -6.30 -15.42 -19.54
N ASN A 88 -5.33 -14.52 -19.43
CA ASN A 88 -5.59 -13.13 -19.04
C ASN A 88 -6.41 -12.41 -20.12
N LEU A 89 -6.07 -12.60 -21.40
CA LEU A 89 -6.77 -11.99 -22.54
C LEU A 89 -8.22 -12.50 -22.69
N ALA A 90 -8.48 -13.76 -22.37
CA ALA A 90 -9.80 -14.38 -22.44
C ALA A 90 -10.76 -13.91 -21.33
N THR A 91 -10.22 -13.39 -20.21
CA THR A 91 -11.03 -12.82 -19.12
C THR A 91 -11.45 -11.38 -19.34
N LEU A 92 -10.86 -10.71 -20.33
CA LEU A 92 -11.20 -9.32 -20.63
C LEU A 92 -12.64 -9.21 -21.12
N TYR A 93 -13.29 -8.11 -20.74
CA TYR A 93 -14.63 -7.81 -21.22
C TYR A 93 -14.63 -7.71 -22.76
N GLU A 94 -15.68 -8.23 -23.41
CA GLU A 94 -15.77 -8.38 -24.87
C GLU A 94 -15.49 -7.08 -25.64
N GLY A 95 -15.85 -5.92 -25.08
CA GLY A 95 -15.60 -4.61 -25.70
C GLY A 95 -14.12 -4.19 -25.76
N TRP A 96 -13.21 -4.92 -25.11
CA TRP A 96 -11.76 -4.71 -25.22
C TRP A 96 -11.14 -5.40 -26.44
N THR A 97 -11.89 -6.26 -27.15
CA THR A 97 -11.49 -6.90 -28.41
C THR A 97 -10.08 -7.49 -28.36
N SER A 98 -9.79 -8.33 -27.38
CA SER A 98 -8.45 -8.91 -27.11
C SER A 98 -7.94 -9.86 -28.21
N TRP A 99 -8.78 -10.19 -29.18
CA TRP A 99 -8.50 -11.11 -30.29
C TRP A 99 -8.05 -10.44 -31.59
N VAL A 100 -8.00 -9.11 -31.64
CA VAL A 100 -7.61 -8.33 -32.84
C VAL A 100 -6.12 -8.03 -32.80
#